data_AF-A0A952BKA8-F1
#
_entry.id   AF-A0A952BKA8-F1
#
_cell.length_a   1.000
_cell.length_b   1.000
_cell.length_c   1.000
_cell.angle_alpha   90.00
_cell.angle_beta   90.00
_cell.angle_gamma   90.00
#
_symmetry.space_group_name_H-M   'P 1'
#
loop_
_entity.id
_entity.type
_entity.pdbx_description
1 polymer ?
#
loop_
_entity_poly.entity_id
_entity_poly.type
_entity_poly.pdbx_seq_one_letter_code
_entity_poly.pdbx_strand_id
1 'polypeptide(L)'
;MIRLITIEFLSRLSPGEGNVINLKRARKSNRLLKILTGLKREEFLRLAVVFGKNIEEVFKETRKLALRLGRPFVLKTAEEKLFFILFYMKCYPTFDLAGFIFNVDRSSCCRWV
;
A
#
# COMPACT_ATOMS: atom_id res chain seq x y z
N MET A 1 -11.29 -10.73 23.98
CA MET A 1 -10.34 -9.60 24.16
C MET A 1 -9.46 -9.29 22.94
N ILE A 2 -9.42 -10.13 21.88
CA ILE A 2 -8.54 -9.93 20.70
C ILE A 2 -9.19 -9.06 19.59
N ARG A 3 -10.52 -8.88 19.58
CA ARG A 3 -11.24 -8.12 18.54
C ARG A 3 -11.11 -6.59 18.64
N LEU A 4 -10.70 -6.04 19.78
CA LEU A 4 -10.61 -4.59 19.98
C LEU A 4 -9.27 -4.02 19.47
N ILE A 5 -8.18 -4.78 19.61
CA ILE A 5 -6.83 -4.36 19.16
C ILE A 5 -6.78 -4.21 17.63
N THR A 6 -7.48 -5.06 16.88
CA THR A 6 -7.50 -5.00 15.41
C THR A 6 -8.22 -3.73 14.90
N ILE A 7 -9.24 -3.26 15.59
CA ILE A 7 -10.04 -2.10 15.16
C ILE A 7 -9.31 -0.79 15.51
N GLU A 8 -8.66 -0.73 16.68
CA GLU A 8 -7.89 0.44 17.12
C GLU A 8 -6.61 0.66 16.29
N PHE A 9 -5.97 -0.43 15.84
CA PHE A 9 -4.82 -0.36 14.92
C PHE A 9 -5.23 0.15 13.53
N LEU A 10 -6.47 -0.15 13.10
CA LEU A 10 -7.01 0.34 11.82
C LEU A 10 -7.43 1.82 11.88
N SER A 11 -7.85 2.34 13.04
CA SER A 11 -8.24 3.75 13.19
C SER A 11 -7.06 4.72 13.31
N ARG A 12 -5.88 4.27 13.74
CA ARG A 12 -4.66 5.11 13.82
C ARG A 12 -3.98 5.37 12.46
N LEU A 13 -4.43 4.72 11.37
CA LEU A 13 -3.87 4.86 10.02
C LEU A 13 -4.62 5.86 9.12
N SER A 14 -5.51 6.70 9.65
CA SER A 14 -6.16 7.76 8.86
C SER A 14 -6.14 9.10 9.60
N PRO A 15 -5.14 9.94 9.29
CA PRO A 15 -5.49 11.25 8.74
C PRO A 15 -4.53 11.61 7.60
N GLY A 16 -5.06 11.58 6.38
CA GLY A 16 -4.32 11.94 5.19
C GLY A 16 -5.20 11.71 3.98
N GLU A 17 -6.11 12.65 3.74
CA GLU A 17 -6.87 12.77 2.50
C GLU A 17 -5.92 13.06 1.33
N GLY A 18 -5.18 12.04 0.91
CA GLY A 18 -4.69 11.92 -0.45
C GLY A 18 -5.67 11.01 -1.17
N ASN A 19 -6.31 11.51 -2.21
CA ASN A 19 -7.25 10.78 -3.05
C ASN A 19 -6.56 9.61 -3.79
N VAL A 20 -6.17 8.54 -3.08
CA VAL A 20 -5.79 7.24 -3.66
C VAL A 20 -7.09 6.47 -3.89
N ILE A 21 -7.86 6.92 -4.88
CA ILE A 21 -9.30 6.64 -5.06
C ILE A 21 -9.63 5.16 -5.37
N ASN A 22 -8.65 4.26 -5.59
CA ASN A 22 -8.95 2.87 -6.00
C ASN A 22 -8.77 1.78 -4.92
N LEU A 23 -7.96 1.99 -3.87
CA LEU A 23 -7.76 0.95 -2.85
C LEU A 23 -9.03 0.73 -2.02
N LYS A 24 -9.70 1.81 -1.60
CA LYS A 24 -10.97 1.73 -0.84
C LYS A 24 -12.05 0.97 -1.62
N ARG A 25 -12.10 1.14 -2.94
CA ARG A 25 -13.03 0.44 -3.84
C ARG A 25 -12.64 -1.03 -4.03
N ALA A 26 -11.35 -1.31 -4.25
CA ALA A 26 -10.84 -2.68 -4.39
C ALA A 26 -11.07 -3.50 -3.11
N ARG A 27 -10.86 -2.90 -1.93
CA ARG A 27 -11.14 -3.55 -0.64
C ARG A 27 -12.61 -3.96 -0.50
N LYS A 28 -13.57 -3.18 -1.03
CA LYS A 28 -15.01 -3.49 -0.94
C LYS A 28 -15.46 -4.71 -1.74
N SER A 29 -14.72 -5.12 -2.77
CA SER A 29 -15.07 -6.29 -3.59
C SER A 29 -13.97 -7.33 -3.62
N ASN A 30 -14.25 -8.51 -3.05
CA ASN A 30 -13.31 -9.63 -3.05
C ASN A 30 -12.93 -10.04 -4.49
N ARG A 31 -13.87 -9.94 -5.44
CA ARG A 31 -13.63 -10.18 -6.86
C ARG A 31 -12.61 -9.19 -7.43
N LEU A 32 -12.79 -7.89 -7.20
CA LEU A 32 -11.89 -6.87 -7.75
C LEU A 32 -10.48 -7.00 -7.16
N LEU A 33 -10.37 -7.21 -5.85
CA LEU A 33 -9.08 -7.40 -5.20
C LEU A 33 -8.35 -8.61 -5.79
N LYS A 34 -9.04 -9.74 -5.97
CA LYS A 34 -8.45 -10.94 -6.55
C LYS A 34 -8.01 -10.76 -8.01
N ILE A 35 -8.73 -9.99 -8.81
CA ILE A 35 -8.32 -9.70 -10.20
C ILE A 35 -7.05 -8.84 -10.22
N LEU A 36 -6.99 -7.82 -9.35
CA LEU A 36 -5.91 -6.84 -9.34
C LEU A 36 -4.63 -7.35 -8.67
N THR A 37 -4.73 -8.15 -7.62
CA THR A 37 -3.56 -8.61 -6.84
C THR A 37 -3.37 -10.13 -6.85
N GLY A 38 -4.35 -10.90 -7.33
CA GLY A 38 -4.35 -12.35 -7.25
C GLY A 38 -4.84 -12.92 -5.92
N LEU A 39 -5.06 -12.10 -4.89
CA LEU A 39 -5.37 -12.55 -3.53
C LEU A 39 -6.83 -12.27 -3.12
N LYS A 40 -7.39 -13.13 -2.27
CA LYS A 40 -8.64 -12.82 -1.56
C LYS A 40 -8.39 -11.71 -0.54
N ARG A 41 -9.45 -11.02 -0.13
CA ARG A 41 -9.42 -9.94 0.88
C ARG A 41 -8.70 -10.35 2.16
N GLU A 42 -9.02 -11.53 2.70
CA GLU A 42 -8.45 -11.99 3.96
C GLU A 42 -6.96 -12.33 3.85
N GLU A 43 -6.54 -12.88 2.71
CA GLU A 43 -5.13 -13.18 2.43
C GLU A 43 -4.33 -11.89 2.28
N PHE A 44 -4.87 -10.91 1.54
CA PHE A 44 -4.27 -9.60 1.38
C PHE A 44 -4.12 -8.88 2.72
N LEU A 45 -5.15 -8.86 3.56
CA LEU A 45 -5.09 -8.19 4.87
C LEU A 45 -4.08 -8.87 5.80
N ARG A 46 -4.05 -10.20 5.84
CA ARG A 46 -3.03 -10.94 6.60
C ARG A 46 -1.62 -10.62 6.13
N LEU A 47 -1.41 -10.60 4.81
CA LEU A 47 -0.12 -10.25 4.22
C LEU A 47 0.26 -8.80 4.50
N ALA A 48 -0.67 -7.86 4.43
CA ALA A 48 -0.43 -6.45 4.71
C ALA A 48 0.07 -6.19 6.13
N VAL A 49 -0.46 -6.94 7.11
CA VAL A 49 0.00 -6.85 8.51
C VAL A 49 1.44 -7.33 8.65
N VAL A 50 1.77 -8.49 8.07
CA VAL A 50 3.14 -9.04 8.12
C VAL A 50 4.11 -8.13 7.36
N PHE A 51 3.74 -7.70 6.16
CA PHE A 51 4.52 -6.79 5.33
C PHE A 51 4.80 -5.46 6.04
N GLY A 52 3.80 -4.89 6.72
CA GLY A 52 3.94 -3.65 7.49
C GLY A 52 4.93 -3.76 8.65
N LYS A 53 5.03 -4.92 9.30
CA LYS A 53 6.04 -5.16 10.34
C LYS A 53 7.44 -5.27 9.75
N ASN A 54 7.60 -6.09 8.71
CA ASN A 54 8.90 -6.32 8.08
C ASN A 54 9.46 -5.03 7.45
N ILE A 55 8.63 -4.22 6.81
CA ILE A 55 9.09 -2.95 6.23
C ILE A 55 9.55 -1.97 7.31
N GLU A 56 8.91 -1.96 8.48
CA GLU A 56 9.29 -1.11 9.60
C GLU A 56 10.63 -1.56 10.21
N GLU A 57 10.83 -2.86 10.38
CA GLU A 57 12.09 -3.45 10.84
C GLU A 57 13.24 -3.13 9.88
N VAL A 58 13.09 -3.44 8.59
CA VAL A 58 14.10 -3.14 7.56
C VAL A 58 14.39 -1.65 7.49
N PHE A 59 13.37 -0.80 7.58
CA PHE A 59 13.55 0.66 7.53
C PHE A 59 14.35 1.18 8.73
N LYS A 60 14.13 0.63 9.94
CA LYS A 60 14.91 0.98 11.14
C LYS A 60 16.38 0.56 11.00
N GLU A 61 16.64 -0.60 10.39
CA GLU A 61 18.00 -1.09 10.16
C GLU A 61 18.76 -0.28 9.09
N THR A 62 18.10 0.06 7.98
CA THR A 62 18.74 0.77 6.86
C THR A 62 18.86 2.28 7.04
N ARG A 63 17.86 2.95 7.63
CA ARG A 63 17.87 4.41 7.81
C ARG A 63 18.23 4.80 9.24
N LYS A 64 19.53 5.03 9.49
CA LYS A 64 20.04 5.75 10.67
C LYS A 64 19.79 7.28 10.62
N LEU A 65 18.67 7.74 10.07
CA LEU A 65 18.41 9.17 9.81
C LEU A 65 17.01 9.61 10.28
N ALA A 66 16.91 10.88 10.70
CA ALA A 66 15.66 11.51 11.15
C ALA A 66 14.55 11.41 10.08
N LEU A 67 13.38 10.92 10.49
CA LEU A 67 12.20 10.53 9.69
C LEU A 67 11.64 11.57 8.69
N ARG A 68 12.15 12.81 8.65
CA ARG A 68 11.45 13.97 8.06
C ARG A 68 12.21 14.77 6.99
N LEU A 69 13.37 14.32 6.52
CA LEU A 69 14.06 14.98 5.41
C LEU A 69 13.68 14.32 4.07
N GLY A 70 12.77 14.94 3.31
CA GLY A 70 12.40 14.52 1.95
C GLY A 70 10.97 14.88 1.52
N ARG A 71 10.66 14.68 0.24
CA ARG A 71 9.30 14.82 -0.32
C ARG A 71 8.39 13.76 0.31
N PRO A 72 7.17 14.10 0.77
CA PRO A 72 6.24 13.12 1.31
C PRO A 72 5.93 12.03 0.28
N PHE A 73 5.88 10.78 0.74
CA PHE A 73 5.51 9.65 -0.10
C PHE A 73 4.04 9.73 -0.49
N VAL A 74 3.73 9.36 -1.74
CA VAL A 74 2.34 9.26 -2.24
C VAL A 74 1.66 8.02 -1.67
N LEU A 75 2.35 6.87 -1.65
CA LEU A 75 1.91 5.65 -0.97
C LEU A 75 2.35 5.73 0.50
N LYS A 76 1.42 6.10 1.39
CA LYS A 76 1.72 6.36 2.80
C LYS A 76 1.65 5.09 3.63
N THR A 77 0.64 4.28 3.36
CA THR A 77 0.34 3.07 4.15
C THR A 77 1.07 1.84 3.60
N ALA A 78 1.34 0.88 4.48
CA ALA A 78 1.88 -0.42 4.08
C ALA A 78 0.94 -1.16 3.12
N GLU A 79 -0.38 -1.01 3.30
CA GLU A 79 -1.39 -1.58 2.40
C GLU A 79 -1.29 -1.02 0.97
N GLU A 80 -1.14 0.30 0.82
CA GLU A 80 -1.01 0.95 -0.49
C GLU A 80 0.26 0.51 -1.21
N LYS A 81 1.38 0.42 -0.49
CA LYS A 81 2.66 -0.06 -1.02
C LYS A 81 2.56 -1.52 -1.46
N LEU A 82 2.00 -2.38 -0.62
CA LEU A 82 1.81 -3.79 -0.96
C LEU A 82 0.87 -3.95 -2.15
N PHE A 83 -0.23 -3.19 -2.19
CA PHE A 83 -1.17 -3.23 -3.30
C PHE A 83 -0.49 -2.85 -4.62
N PHE A 84 0.32 -1.79 -4.63
CA PHE A 84 1.07 -1.39 -5.83
C PHE A 84 1.99 -2.50 -6.33
N ILE A 85 2.77 -3.13 -5.43
CA ILE A 85 3.69 -4.21 -5.79
C ILE A 85 2.92 -5.40 -6.40
N LEU A 86 1.84 -5.84 -5.74
CA LEU A 86 1.05 -6.97 -6.24
C LEU A 86 0.32 -6.64 -7.54
N PHE A 87 -0.19 -5.43 -7.67
CA PHE A 87 -0.82 -4.94 -8.90
C PHE A 87 0.19 -4.91 -10.06
N TYR A 88 1.42 -4.46 -9.79
CA TYR A 88 2.49 -4.48 -10.78
C TYR A 88 2.85 -5.91 -11.21
N MET A 89 3.02 -6.81 -10.24
CA MET A 89 3.34 -8.23 -10.52
C MET A 89 2.22 -8.96 -11.27
N LYS A 90 0.94 -8.63 -10.99
CA LYS A 90 -0.20 -9.34 -11.56
C LYS A 90 -0.63 -8.80 -12.92
N CYS A 91 -0.74 -7.48 -13.04
CA CYS A 91 -1.29 -6.83 -14.22
C CYS A 91 -0.22 -6.26 -15.15
N TYR A 92 1.04 -6.16 -14.69
CA TYR A 92 2.16 -5.57 -15.41
C TYR A 92 1.76 -4.30 -16.20
N PRO A 93 1.14 -3.31 -15.53
CA PRO A 93 0.69 -2.10 -16.19
C PRO A 93 1.92 -1.32 -16.69
N THR A 94 1.77 -0.64 -17.82
CA THR A 94 2.77 0.35 -18.24
C THR A 94 2.90 1.46 -17.19
N PHE A 95 4.08 2.07 -17.08
CA PHE A 95 4.32 3.10 -16.07
C PHE A 95 3.41 4.33 -16.22
N ASP A 96 3.01 4.67 -17.46
CA ASP A 96 2.05 5.75 -17.70
C ASP A 96 0.64 5.37 -17.21
N LEU A 97 0.22 4.11 -17.38
CA LEU A 97 -1.06 3.61 -16.85
C LEU A 97 -1.05 3.53 -15.33
N ALA A 98 0.05 3.05 -14.73
CA ALA A 98 0.23 3.06 -13.29
C ALA A 98 0.22 4.50 -12.76
N GLY A 99 0.93 5.41 -13.42
CA GLY A 99 0.93 6.83 -13.08
C GLY A 99 -0.46 7.45 -13.11
N PHE A 100 -1.25 7.14 -14.14
CA PHE A 100 -2.64 7.56 -14.25
C PHE A 100 -3.51 7.01 -13.10
N ILE A 101 -3.39 5.73 -12.75
CA ILE A 101 -4.19 5.09 -11.69
C ILE A 101 -3.85 5.63 -10.29
N PHE A 102 -2.57 5.88 -10.03
CA PHE A 102 -2.08 6.35 -8.72
C PHE A 102 -1.91 7.87 -8.65
N ASN A 103 -2.27 8.59 -9.71
CA ASN A 103 -2.12 10.04 -9.85
C ASN A 103 -0.69 10.52 -9.55
N VAL A 104 0.29 9.85 -10.15
CA VAL A 104 1.72 10.18 -10.05
C VAL A 104 2.38 10.22 -11.42
N ASP A 105 3.51 10.92 -11.50
CA ASP A 105 4.32 10.91 -12.71
C ASP A 105 4.90 9.50 -12.97
N ARG A 106 5.04 9.13 -14.24
CA ARG A 106 5.61 7.83 -14.67
C ARG A 106 6.95 7.54 -14.02
N SER A 107 7.80 8.55 -13.85
CA SER A 107 9.13 8.39 -13.24
C SER A 107 9.06 8.00 -11.77
N SER A 108 7.99 8.37 -11.08
CA SER A 108 7.74 7.97 -9.69
C SER A 108 7.37 6.48 -9.64
N CYS A 109 6.51 6.01 -10.56
CA CYS A 109 6.18 4.59 -10.67
C CYS A 109 7.41 3.72 -10.97
N CYS A 110 8.29 4.15 -11.88
CA CYS A 110 9.53 3.43 -12.18
C CYS A 110 10.45 3.28 -10.97
N ARG A 111 10.44 4.23 -10.03
CA ARG A 111 11.30 4.21 -8.84
C ARG A 111 10.73 3.33 -7.71
N TRP A 112 9.45 2.97 -7.78
CA TRP A 112 8.79 2.19 -6.74
C TRP A 112 8.89 0.68 -6.93
N VAL A 113 9.15 0.24 -8.17
CA VAL A 113 9.43 -1.15 -8.56
C VAL A 113 10.92 -1.40 -8.43
#